data_AF-F4XBM4-F1
#
_entry.id   AF-F4XBM4-F1
#
_cell.length_a   1.000
_cell.length_b   1.000
_cell.length_c   1.000
_cell.angle_alpha   90.00
_cell.angle_beta   90.00
_cell.angle_gamma   90.00
#
_symmetry.space_group_name_H-M   'P 1'
#
loop_
_entity.id
_entity.type
_entity.pdbx_description
1 polymer ?
#
loop_
_entity_poly.entity_id
_entity_poly.type
_entity_poly.pdbx_seq_one_letter_code
_entity_poly.pdbx_strand_id
1 'polypeptide(L)' 'MDYRDMYALFRREPEAKRFFDALPDYVQDQLRIRPNGIKNLEGLKDYAHRCLHGERV' A
#
# COMPACT_ATOMS: atom_id res chain seq x y z
N MET A 1 -1.67 -8.62 -12.36
CA MET A 1 -0.62 -7.85 -13.05
C MET A 1 0.16 -7.10 -11.98
N ASP A 2 1.49 -7.10 -12.08
CA ASP A 2 2.35 -6.43 -11.12
C ASP A 2 2.88 -5.13 -11.70
N TYR A 3 2.72 -4.05 -10.95
CA TYR A 3 3.30 -2.75 -11.25
C TYR A 3 4.72 -2.67 -10.69
N ARG A 4 5.48 -1.71 -11.23
CA ARG A 4 6.88 -1.51 -10.82
C ARG A 4 7.01 -1.12 -9.35
N ASP A 5 6.05 -0.34 -8.85
CA ASP A 5 6.03 0.25 -7.53
C ASP A 5 4.60 0.75 -7.18
N MET A 6 4.41 1.12 -5.91
CA MET A 6 3.16 1.61 -5.37
C MET A 6 2.60 2.83 -6.14
N TYR A 7 3.46 3.73 -6.61
CA TYR A 7 3.01 4.92 -7.33
C TYR A 7 2.58 4.59 -8.76
N ALA A 8 3.23 3.61 -9.41
CA ALA A 8 2.77 3.06 -10.67
C ALA A 8 1.41 2.39 -10.54
N LEU A 9 1.17 1.65 -9.44
CA LEU A 9 -0.15 1.11 -9.08
C LEU A 9 -1.17 2.24 -8.94
N PHE A 10 -0.89 3.29 -8.18
CA PHE A 10 -1.83 4.41 -7.97
C PHE A 10 -2.20 5.15 -9.25
N ARG A 11 -1.28 5.24 -10.22
CA ARG A 11 -1.55 5.87 -11.52
C ARG A 11 -2.46 5.04 -12.41
N ARG A 12 -2.42 3.72 -12.27
CA ARG A 12 -3.18 2.78 -13.11
C ARG A 12 -4.50 2.37 -12.47
N GLU A 13 -4.53 2.30 -11.14
CA GLU A 13 -5.67 1.86 -10.35
C GLU A 13 -6.05 2.95 -9.33
N PRO A 14 -7.02 3.81 -9.67
CA PRO A 14 -7.47 4.85 -8.76
C PRO A 14 -8.10 4.26 -7.48
N GLU A 15 -8.62 3.04 -7.52
CA GLU A 15 -9.11 2.34 -6.33
C GLU A 15 -7.99 2.09 -5.31
N ALA A 16 -6.80 1.69 -5.76
CA ALA A 16 -5.65 1.49 -4.88
C ALA A 16 -5.23 2.79 -4.20
N LYS A 17 -5.28 3.90 -4.94
CA LYS A 17 -5.01 5.23 -4.36
C LYS A 17 -6.07 5.61 -3.33
N ARG A 18 -7.36 5.41 -3.62
CA ARG A 18 -8.44 5.69 -2.67
C ARG A 18 -8.34 4.83 -1.40
N PHE A 19 -7.97 3.56 -1.54
CA PHE A 19 -7.71 2.69 -0.40
C PHE A 19 -6.55 3.23 0.44
N PHE A 20 -5.42 3.56 -0.18
CA PHE A 20 -4.27 4.14 0.49
C PHE A 20 -4.61 5.44 1.24
N ASP A 21 -5.31 6.37 0.58
CA ASP A 21 -5.69 7.65 1.17
C ASP A 21 -6.69 7.50 2.34
N ALA A 22 -7.42 6.39 2.41
CA ALA A 22 -8.34 6.08 3.52
C ALA A 22 -7.64 5.43 4.73
N LEU A 23 -6.37 5.02 4.61
CA LEU A 23 -5.61 4.43 5.71
C LEU A 23 -5.15 5.53 6.68
N PRO A 24 -4.95 5.19 7.98
CA PRO A 24 -4.36 6.12 8.94
C PRO A 24 -2.97 6.60 8.50
N ASP A 25 -2.60 7.83 8.87
CA ASP A 25 -1.33 8.45 8.49
C ASP A 25 -0.11 7.56 8.81
N TYR A 26 -0.10 6.90 9.97
CA TYR A 26 1.00 6.01 10.36
C TYR A 26 1.16 4.80 9.44
N VAL A 27 0.05 4.28 8.88
CA VAL A 27 0.08 3.16 7.93
C VAL A 27 0.56 3.65 6.57
N GLN A 28 0.09 4.82 6.14
CA GLN A 28 0.56 5.45 4.91
C GLN A 28 2.06 5.72 4.96
N ASP A 29 2.57 6.19 6.10
CA ASP A 29 4.00 6.46 6.30
C ASP A 29 4.83 5.17 6.20
N GLN A 30 4.40 4.09 6.84
CA GLN A 30 5.08 2.79 6.71
C GLN A 30 5.07 2.24 5.27
N LEU A 31 3.95 2.37 4.57
CA LEU A 31 3.85 1.99 3.15
C LEU A 31 4.80 2.83 2.26
N ARG A 32 5.00 4.11 2.59
CA ARG A 32 5.95 5.00 1.90
C ARG A 32 7.42 4.65 2.15
N ILE A 33 7.76 3.92 3.22
CA ILE A 33 9.12 3.43 3.47
C ILE A 33 9.48 2.29 2.50
N ARG A 34 8.51 1.46 2.09
CA ARG A 34 8.73 0.31 1.18
C ARG A 34 7.79 0.29 -0.04
N PRO A 35 7.81 1.33 -0.90
CA PRO A 35 6.92 1.44 -2.05
C PRO A 35 7.22 0.40 -3.14
N ASN A 36 8.45 -0.13 -3.19
CA ASN A 36 8.87 -1.13 -4.18
C ASN A 36 8.31 -2.55 -3.91
N GLY A 37 7.83 -2.81 -2.69
CA GLY A 37 7.22 -4.10 -2.32
C GLY A 37 5.74 -4.18 -2.70
N ILE A 38 5.10 -3.03 -2.96
CA ILE A 38 3.67 -2.93 -3.19
C ILE A 38 3.45 -2.79 -4.69
N LYS A 39 3.17 -3.91 -5.34
CA LYS A 39 3.06 -3.99 -6.80
C LYS A 39 1.65 -4.20 -7.29
N ASN A 40 0.70 -4.46 -6.41
CA ASN A 40 -0.68 -4.73 -6.74
C ASN A 40 -1.58 -4.38 -5.54
N LEU A 41 -2.89 -4.33 -5.77
CA LEU A 41 -3.87 -3.96 -4.73
C LEU A 41 -3.91 -4.96 -3.57
N GLU A 42 -3.75 -6.25 -3.83
CA GLU A 42 -3.70 -7.28 -2.78
C GLU A 42 -2.50 -7.07 -1.83
N GLY A 43 -1.31 -6.83 -2.37
CA GLY A 43 -0.12 -6.55 -1.58
C GLY A 43 -0.23 -5.25 -0.78
N LEU A 44 -0.93 -4.24 -1.30
CA LEU A 44 -1.26 -3.04 -0.55
C LEU A 44 -2.17 -3.35 0.65
N LYS A 45 -3.23 -4.14 0.43
CA LYS A 45 -4.18 -4.55 1.47
C LYS A 45 -3.53 -5.43 2.54
N ASP A 46 -2.74 -6.42 2.14
CA ASP A 46 -1.99 -7.31 3.06
C ASP A 46 -1.01 -6.51 3.93
N TYR A 47 -0.23 -5.61 3.32
CA TYR A 47 0.72 -4.78 4.08
C TYR A 47 0.00 -3.81 5.03
N ALA A 48 -1.08 -3.17 4.55
CA ALA A 48 -1.90 -2.31 5.38
C ALA A 48 -2.51 -3.08 6.56
N HIS A 49 -3.00 -4.30 6.33
CA HIS A 49 -3.54 -5.17 7.38
C HIS A 49 -2.48 -5.50 8.44
N ARG A 50 -1.27 -5.90 8.05
CA ARG A 50 -0.16 -6.16 8.99
C ARG A 50 0.18 -4.91 9.82
N CYS A 51 0.21 -3.75 9.17
CA CYS A 51 0.48 -2.49 9.84
C CYS A 51 -0.64 -2.09 10.83
N LEU A 52 -1.91 -2.33 10.48
CA LEU A 52 -3.07 -2.05 11.33
C LEU A 52 -3.16 -2.99 12.53
N HIS A 53 -2.82 -4.26 12.34
CA HIS A 53 -2.84 -5.27 13.40
C HIS A 53 -1.58 -5.26 14.28
N GLY A 54 -0.61 -4.40 13.98
CA GLY A 54 0.62 -4.28 14.77
C GLY A 54 1.51 -5.51 14.67
N GLU A 55 1.35 -6.32 13.62
CA GLU A 55 2.31 -7.39 13.29
C GLU A 55 3.60 -6.71 12.85
N ARG A 56 4.47 -6.46 13.84
CA ARG A 56 5.83 -5.96 13.66
C ARG A 56 6.58 -6.94 12.76
N VAL A 57 6.78 -6.54 11.50
CA VAL A 57 7.79 -7.13 10.60
C VAL A 57 9.20 -6.81 11.08
#